data_AF-J9CHG6-F1
#
_entry.id   AF-J9CHG6-F1
#
_cell.length_a   1.000
_cell.length_b   1.000
_cell.length_c   1.000
_cell.angle_alpha   90.00
_cell.angle_beta   90.00
_cell.angle_gamma   90.00
#
_symmetry.space_group_name_H-M   'P 1'
#
loop_
_entity.id
_entity.type
_entity.pdbx_description
1 polymer ?
#
loop_
_entity_poly.entity_id
_entity_poly.type
_entity_poly.pdbx_seq_one_letter_code
_entity_poly.pdbx_strand_id
1 'polypeptide(L)'
;METTQKDIRNNKEKELALKIAEAMLKGDIPALMSAQAAYNEYRDRPIEATKKQPKQRLLEKYCACCGKMKYTTDFHKRAASSDGLQPRCKPCNLRARNNNKYTLIVPVEVDGIESDHRYCKMCEDLKPLDEFPSSGRGGKKAQCKQCYSKKIRKGKAMKKALAEKRNNGNVS
;
A
#
# COMPACT_ATOMS: atom_id res chain seq x y z
N MET A 1 -20.92 -12.69 -23.37
CA MET A 1 -20.55 -11.25 -23.35
C MET A 1 -20.61 -10.81 -21.89
N GLU A 2 -19.47 -10.71 -21.21
CA GLU A 2 -19.40 -10.31 -19.80
C GLU A 2 -19.52 -8.79 -19.69
N THR A 3 -20.67 -8.28 -19.23
CA THR A 3 -20.84 -6.86 -18.92
C THR A 3 -20.05 -6.53 -17.66
N THR A 4 -19.26 -5.46 -17.71
CA THR A 4 -18.37 -5.11 -16.59
C THR A 4 -19.18 -4.54 -15.43
N GLN A 5 -18.67 -4.63 -14.19
CA GLN A 5 -19.36 -4.08 -13.00
C GLN A 5 -19.60 -2.56 -13.10
N LYS A 6 -18.80 -1.85 -13.91
CA LYS A 6 -19.04 -0.43 -14.25
C LYS A 6 -20.28 -0.26 -15.12
N ASP A 7 -20.49 -1.15 -16.09
CA ASP A 7 -21.66 -1.12 -16.98
C ASP A 7 -22.96 -1.39 -16.21
N ILE A 8 -22.92 -2.29 -15.24
CA ILE A 8 -24.07 -2.62 -14.37
C ILE A 8 -24.46 -1.44 -13.47
N ARG A 9 -23.47 -0.75 -12.87
CA ARG A 9 -23.72 0.42 -12.00
C ARG A 9 -24.30 1.59 -12.79
N ASN A 10 -23.75 1.84 -13.98
CA ASN A 10 -24.25 2.88 -14.89
C ASN A 10 -25.69 2.59 -15.36
N ASN A 11 -26.04 1.32 -15.59
CA ASN A 11 -27.40 0.95 -16.02
C ASN A 11 -28.43 1.13 -14.90
N LYS A 12 -28.08 0.80 -13.65
CA LYS A 12 -28.99 0.95 -12.50
C LYS A 12 -29.22 2.42 -12.12
N GLU A 13 -28.20 3.28 -12.24
CA GLU A 13 -28.35 4.73 -12.05
C GLU A 13 -29.28 5.34 -13.12
N LYS A 14 -29.13 4.92 -14.39
CA LYS A 14 -30.00 5.36 -15.50
C LYS A 14 -31.45 4.91 -15.32
N GLU A 15 -31.69 3.66 -14.91
CA GLU A 15 -33.03 3.13 -14.66
C GLU A 15 -33.76 3.91 -13.56
N LEU A 16 -33.05 4.23 -12.48
CA LEU A 16 -33.63 4.91 -11.33
C LEU A 16 -33.90 6.40 -11.62
N ALA A 17 -33.02 7.06 -12.37
CA ALA A 17 -33.23 8.41 -12.87
C ALA A 17 -34.44 8.49 -13.84
N LEU A 18 -34.64 7.47 -14.66
CA LEU A 18 -35.80 7.38 -15.56
C LEU A 18 -37.12 7.27 -14.77
N LYS A 19 -37.16 6.46 -13.71
CA LYS A 19 -38.34 6.33 -12.83
C LYS A 19 -38.72 7.65 -12.15
N ILE A 20 -37.72 8.44 -11.74
CA ILE A 20 -37.95 9.79 -11.20
C ILE A 20 -38.56 10.70 -12.27
N ALA A 21 -37.98 10.74 -13.46
CA ALA A 21 -38.49 11.57 -14.57
C ALA A 21 -39.92 11.20 -14.99
N GLU A 22 -40.24 9.90 -15.05
CA GLU A 22 -41.60 9.42 -15.34
C GLU A 22 -42.61 9.83 -14.25
N ALA A 23 -42.22 9.77 -12.97
CA ALA A 23 -43.08 10.21 -11.87
C ALA A 23 -43.33 11.73 -11.91
N MET A 24 -42.33 12.53 -12.28
CA MET A 24 -42.47 13.98 -12.48
C MET A 24 -43.45 14.31 -13.62
N LEU A 25 -43.37 13.59 -14.75
CA LEU A 25 -44.27 13.78 -15.89
C LEU A 25 -45.72 13.38 -15.59
N LYS A 26 -45.91 12.37 -14.74
CA LYS A 26 -47.25 11.90 -14.34
C LYS A 26 -47.87 12.69 -13.19
N GLY A 27 -47.11 13.59 -12.55
CA GLY A 27 -47.58 14.37 -11.39
C GLY A 27 -47.86 13.53 -10.13
N ASP A 28 -47.33 12.32 -10.06
CA ASP A 28 -47.54 11.40 -8.93
C ASP A 28 -46.51 11.69 -7.83
N ILE A 29 -46.90 12.57 -6.90
CA ILE A 29 -46.05 13.02 -5.79
C ILE A 29 -45.62 11.85 -4.89
N PRO A 30 -46.50 10.92 -4.48
CA PRO A 30 -46.10 9.72 -3.73
C PRO A 30 -45.06 8.86 -4.46
N ALA A 31 -45.23 8.61 -5.76
CA ALA A 31 -44.28 7.84 -6.55
C ALA A 31 -42.95 8.58 -6.72
N LEU A 32 -42.99 9.92 -6.87
CA LEU A 32 -41.81 10.77 -6.95
C LEU A 32 -40.99 10.72 -5.65
N MET A 33 -41.64 10.87 -4.50
CA MET A 33 -40.96 10.79 -3.19
C MET A 33 -40.34 9.41 -2.96
N SER A 34 -41.05 8.35 -3.36
CA SER A 34 -40.56 6.96 -3.24
C SER A 34 -39.37 6.69 -4.17
N ALA A 35 -39.44 7.17 -5.42
CA ALA A 35 -38.35 7.01 -6.40
C ALA A 35 -37.11 7.82 -6.02
N GLN A 36 -37.30 9.04 -5.50
CA GLN A 36 -36.21 9.89 -5.02
C GLN A 36 -35.53 9.29 -3.78
N ALA A 37 -36.30 8.72 -2.85
CA ALA A 37 -35.76 8.00 -1.69
C ALA A 37 -34.90 6.81 -2.11
N ALA A 38 -35.38 6.00 -3.07
CA ALA A 38 -34.61 4.88 -3.61
C ALA A 38 -33.30 5.32 -4.28
N TYR A 39 -33.29 6.49 -4.94
CA TYR A 39 -32.09 7.05 -5.56
C TYR A 39 -31.08 7.55 -4.56
N ASN A 40 -31.53 8.23 -3.51
CA ASN A 40 -30.66 8.70 -2.43
C ASN A 40 -30.06 7.50 -1.69
N GLU A 41 -30.86 6.49 -1.34
CA GLU A 41 -30.36 5.26 -0.69
C GLU A 41 -29.31 4.52 -1.54
N TYR A 42 -29.50 4.50 -2.86
CA TYR A 42 -28.54 3.89 -3.78
C TYR A 42 -27.24 4.71 -3.90
N ARG A 43 -27.35 6.05 -3.98
CA ARG A 43 -26.21 6.97 -4.12
C ARG A 43 -25.38 7.07 -2.85
N ASP A 44 -26.05 7.14 -1.69
CA ASP A 44 -25.43 7.31 -0.38
C ASP A 44 -25.00 5.97 0.23
N ARG A 45 -25.23 4.86 -0.48
CA ARG A 45 -24.71 3.55 -0.10
C ARG A 45 -23.19 3.61 0.04
N PRO A 46 -22.62 3.34 1.22
CA PRO A 46 -21.18 3.38 1.43
C PRO A 46 -20.49 2.38 0.47
N ILE A 47 -19.47 2.85 -0.25
CA ILE A 47 -18.70 2.04 -1.22
C ILE A 47 -18.11 0.80 -0.54
N GLU A 48 -17.84 0.89 0.77
CA GLU A 48 -17.39 -0.22 1.62
C GLU A 48 -18.35 -1.43 1.61
N ALA A 49 -19.66 -1.21 1.45
CA ALA A 49 -20.66 -2.28 1.38
C ALA A 49 -20.73 -2.98 0.01
N THR A 50 -20.08 -2.44 -1.04
CA THR A 50 -20.12 -2.99 -2.41
C THR A 50 -18.77 -3.48 -2.92
N LYS A 51 -17.67 -3.21 -2.20
CA LYS A 51 -16.43 -3.92 -2.45
C LYS A 51 -16.67 -5.37 -2.02
N LYS A 52 -16.92 -6.26 -2.99
CA LYS A 52 -16.67 -7.70 -2.80
C LYS A 52 -15.28 -7.80 -2.19
N GLN A 53 -15.21 -8.04 -0.88
CA GLN A 53 -13.97 -8.33 -0.21
C GLN A 53 -13.29 -9.43 -1.03
N PRO A 54 -12.02 -9.29 -1.44
CA PRO A 54 -11.36 -10.35 -2.15
C PRO A 54 -11.44 -11.59 -1.24
N LYS A 55 -12.08 -12.64 -1.77
CA LYS A 55 -12.28 -13.95 -1.12
C LYS A 55 -10.94 -14.71 -1.00
N GLN A 56 -9.84 -13.99 -0.82
CA GLN A 56 -8.60 -14.57 -0.36
C GLN A 56 -8.83 -14.84 1.10
N ARG A 57 -9.07 -16.11 1.43
CA ARG A 57 -9.19 -16.58 2.81
C ARG A 57 -8.08 -15.91 3.62
N LEU A 58 -8.41 -15.03 4.56
CA LEU A 58 -7.50 -14.59 5.60
C LEU A 58 -7.23 -15.81 6.49
N LEU A 59 -6.60 -16.85 5.94
CA LEU A 59 -6.08 -17.93 6.73
C LEU A 59 -4.98 -17.32 7.58
N GLU A 60 -5.07 -17.52 8.88
CA GLU A 60 -4.04 -17.14 9.81
C GLU A 60 -2.97 -18.21 9.83
N LYS A 61 -1.73 -17.78 9.98
CA LYS A 61 -0.55 -18.63 10.06
C LYS A 61 0.32 -18.16 11.22
N TYR A 62 0.81 -19.12 11.99
CA TYR A 62 1.79 -18.90 13.04
C TYR A 62 3.17 -18.55 12.46
N CYS A 63 3.79 -17.49 13.00
CA CYS A 63 5.17 -17.14 12.68
C CYS A 63 6.17 -17.81 13.64
N ALA A 64 7.00 -18.72 13.12
CA ALA A 64 8.01 -19.45 13.87
C ALA A 64 9.16 -18.60 14.47
N CYS A 65 9.18 -17.29 14.24
CA CYS A 65 10.24 -16.40 14.74
C CYS A 65 9.75 -15.39 15.79
N CYS A 66 8.52 -14.88 15.67
CA CYS A 66 7.97 -13.92 16.64
C CYS A 66 6.84 -14.51 17.49
N GLY A 67 6.41 -15.74 17.22
CA GLY A 67 5.37 -16.41 17.98
C GLY A 67 3.95 -15.87 17.81
N LYS A 68 3.73 -14.89 16.92
CA LYS A 68 2.41 -14.29 16.68
C LYS A 68 1.66 -14.99 15.55
N MET A 69 0.35 -15.13 15.70
CA MET A 69 -0.58 -15.43 14.61
C MET A 69 -0.70 -14.19 13.71
N LYS A 70 -0.56 -14.40 12.41
CA LYS A 70 -0.62 -13.33 11.39
C LYS A 70 -1.35 -13.86 10.17
N TYR A 71 -1.88 -12.96 9.34
CA TYR A 71 -2.53 -13.37 8.11
C TYR A 71 -1.53 -13.95 7.11
N THR A 72 -1.96 -14.92 6.29
CA THR A 72 -1.17 -15.49 5.19
C THR A 72 -0.58 -14.43 4.25
N THR A 73 -1.23 -13.26 4.12
CA THR A 73 -0.74 -12.08 3.39
C THR A 73 0.53 -11.46 4.00
N ASP A 74 0.80 -11.68 5.28
CA ASP A 74 2.00 -11.23 6.00
C ASP A 74 3.20 -12.16 5.82
N PHE A 75 3.08 -13.21 5.00
CA PHE A 75 4.14 -14.15 4.69
C PHE A 75 4.55 -14.05 3.22
N HIS A 76 5.81 -14.34 2.93
CA HIS A 76 6.27 -14.47 1.55
C HIS A 76 5.89 -15.85 1.00
N LYS A 77 5.59 -15.92 -0.30
CA LYS A 77 5.35 -17.21 -0.99
C LYS A 77 6.63 -18.05 -1.02
N ARG A 78 6.46 -19.36 -0.84
CA ARG A 78 7.52 -20.38 -0.98
C ARG A 78 6.88 -21.68 -1.49
N ALA A 79 7.03 -21.96 -2.78
CA ALA A 79 6.43 -23.13 -3.41
C ALA A 79 6.87 -24.47 -2.81
N ALA A 80 8.08 -24.52 -2.23
CA ALA A 80 8.60 -25.72 -1.55
C ALA A 80 8.01 -25.97 -0.15
N SER A 81 7.15 -25.08 0.37
CA SER A 81 6.47 -25.28 1.65
C SER A 81 5.13 -25.98 1.44
N SER A 82 4.69 -26.78 2.42
CA SER A 82 3.40 -27.49 2.37
C SER A 82 2.20 -26.55 2.21
N ASP A 83 2.28 -25.36 2.79
CA ASP A 83 1.28 -24.30 2.72
C ASP A 83 1.59 -23.24 1.64
N GLY A 84 2.66 -23.44 0.86
CA GLY A 84 3.11 -22.47 -0.14
C GLY A 84 3.64 -21.14 0.43
N LEU A 85 3.88 -21.05 1.75
CA LEU A 85 4.32 -19.83 2.43
C LEU A 85 5.60 -20.06 3.25
N GLN A 86 6.28 -18.97 3.60
CA GLN A 86 7.45 -19.05 4.46
C GLN A 86 7.06 -19.27 5.93
N PRO A 87 7.89 -19.96 6.73
CA PRO A 87 7.61 -20.18 8.16
C PRO A 87 7.68 -18.90 9.00
N ARG A 88 8.37 -17.87 8.47
CA ARG A 88 8.56 -16.57 9.12
C ARG A 88 7.79 -15.48 8.38
N CYS A 89 7.13 -14.60 9.12
CA CYS A 89 6.45 -13.44 8.54
C CYS A 89 7.47 -12.49 7.88
N LYS A 90 6.98 -11.61 6.99
CA LYS A 90 7.78 -10.63 6.25
C LYS A 90 8.70 -9.80 7.16
N PRO A 91 8.25 -9.24 8.32
CA PRO A 91 9.13 -8.54 9.25
C PRO A 91 10.26 -9.42 9.80
N CYS A 92 9.95 -10.64 10.22
CA CYS A 92 10.95 -11.58 10.77
C CYS A 92 11.97 -12.02 9.72
N ASN A 93 11.54 -12.21 8.48
CA ASN A 93 12.44 -12.50 7.36
C ASN A 93 13.41 -11.35 7.09
N LEU A 94 12.91 -10.12 7.16
CA LEU A 94 13.74 -8.93 6.97
C LEU A 94 14.77 -8.77 8.09
N ARG A 95 14.39 -9.08 9.34
CA ARG A 95 15.30 -9.10 10.50
C ARG A 95 16.42 -10.14 10.37
N ALA A 96 16.14 -11.32 9.83
CA ALA A 96 17.13 -12.41 9.75
C ALA A 96 18.21 -12.23 8.66
N ARG A 97 17.93 -11.43 7.62
CA ARG A 97 18.83 -11.28 6.44
C ARG A 97 19.92 -10.22 6.61
N ASN A 98 19.86 -9.43 7.66
CA ASN A 98 20.80 -8.36 7.91
C ASN A 98 21.35 -8.54 9.32
N ASN A 99 22.60 -8.15 9.54
CA ASN A 99 23.33 -8.17 10.82
C ASN A 99 22.72 -7.20 11.87
N ASN A 100 21.47 -6.77 11.62
CA ASN A 100 20.46 -6.10 12.40
C ASN A 100 20.80 -4.83 13.16
N LYS A 101 22.05 -4.36 13.18
CA LYS A 101 22.39 -3.12 13.88
C LYS A 101 21.55 -1.91 13.42
N TYR A 102 21.30 -1.78 12.11
CA TYR A 102 20.55 -0.65 11.52
C TYR A 102 19.39 -1.09 10.60
N THR A 103 18.99 -2.35 10.66
CA THR A 103 17.92 -2.95 9.84
C THR A 103 16.87 -3.65 10.67
N LEU A 104 17.05 -3.69 12.00
CA LEU A 104 16.04 -4.16 12.92
C LEU A 104 14.78 -3.31 12.75
N ILE A 105 13.67 -3.98 12.45
CA ILE A 105 12.35 -3.37 12.52
C ILE A 105 11.88 -3.45 13.96
N VAL A 106 11.67 -2.28 14.55
CA VAL A 106 11.15 -2.06 15.89
C VAL A 106 9.69 -1.62 15.73
N PRO A 107 8.71 -2.41 16.20
CA PRO A 107 7.34 -1.91 16.30
C PRO A 107 7.28 -0.84 17.39
N VAL A 108 6.68 0.31 17.09
CA VAL A 108 6.47 1.41 18.02
C VAL A 108 4.98 1.74 18.01
N GLU A 109 4.38 1.84 19.19
CA GLU A 109 3.01 2.28 19.35
C GLU A 109 3.00 3.81 19.45
N VAL A 110 2.34 4.46 18.50
CA VAL A 110 2.13 5.92 18.48
C VAL A 110 0.63 6.14 18.38
N ASP A 111 0.03 6.81 19.37
CA ASP A 111 -1.40 7.11 19.41
C ASP A 111 -2.31 5.87 19.30
N GLY A 112 -1.89 4.74 19.87
CA GLY A 112 -2.63 3.46 19.80
C GLY A 112 -2.51 2.73 18.45
N ILE A 113 -1.66 3.21 17.54
CA ILE A 113 -1.39 2.60 16.24
C ILE A 113 0.00 1.96 16.26
N GLU A 114 0.06 0.63 16.08
CA GLU A 114 1.32 -0.07 15.88
C GLU A 114 1.93 0.31 14.52
N SER A 115 3.09 0.97 14.55
CA SER A 115 3.81 1.39 13.35
C SER A 115 5.24 0.84 13.36
N ASP A 116 5.67 0.29 12.22
CA ASP A 116 6.99 -0.28 12.06
C ASP A 116 8.05 0.82 11.85
N HIS A 117 9.05 0.84 12.72
CA HIS A 117 10.17 1.79 12.72
C HIS A 117 11.51 1.08 12.53
N ARG A 118 12.54 1.84 12.16
CA ARG A 118 13.94 1.36 12.13
C ARG A 118 14.94 2.49 12.26
N TYR A 119 16.16 2.15 12.68
CA TYR A 119 17.28 3.07 12.74
C TYR A 119 17.89 3.34 11.35
N CYS A 120 18.24 4.60 11.09
CA CYS A 120 18.98 4.99 9.90
C CYS A 120 20.46 4.62 10.02
N LYS A 121 21.04 3.93 9.03
CA LYS A 121 22.48 3.59 9.01
C LYS A 121 23.41 4.81 8.93
N MET A 122 22.90 5.99 8.56
CA MET A 122 23.73 7.19 8.36
C MET A 122 23.62 8.20 9.50
N CYS A 123 22.41 8.46 10.00
CA CYS A 123 22.18 9.45 11.07
C CYS A 123 21.77 8.81 12.38
N GLU A 124 21.62 7.49 12.43
CA GLU A 124 21.28 6.70 13.63
C GLU A 124 19.95 7.07 14.32
N ASP A 125 19.13 7.95 13.73
CA ASP A 125 17.78 8.21 14.20
C ASP A 125 16.84 7.02 13.96
N LEU A 126 15.93 6.77 14.92
CA LEU A 126 14.77 5.91 14.75
C LEU A 126 13.71 6.65 13.93
N LYS A 127 13.25 6.07 12.82
CA LYS A 127 12.21 6.66 11.97
C LYS A 127 11.20 5.61 11.48
N PRO A 128 9.97 6.01 11.13
CA PRO A 128 9.00 5.11 10.51
C PRO A 128 9.54 4.49 9.21
N LEU A 129 9.11 3.28 8.85
CA LEU A 129 9.53 2.62 7.59
C LEU A 129 9.22 3.44 6.33
N ASP A 130 8.28 4.37 6.38
CA ASP A 130 7.94 5.24 5.24
C ASP A 130 8.90 6.39 5.03
N GLU A 131 9.74 6.71 6.01
CA GLU A 131 10.88 7.62 5.86
C GLU A 131 12.09 6.98 5.18
N PHE A 132 11.98 5.71 4.75
CA PHE A 132 13.03 4.99 4.03
C PHE A 132 12.64 4.77 2.57
N PRO A 133 13.54 5.06 1.60
CA PRO A 133 13.28 4.79 0.19
C PRO A 133 13.04 3.31 -0.09
N SER A 134 12.19 3.02 -1.08
CA SER A 134 11.98 1.66 -1.57
C SER A 134 13.26 1.09 -2.20
N SER A 135 13.48 -0.21 -2.03
CA SER A 135 14.48 -0.99 -2.77
C SER A 135 13.89 -1.77 -3.95
N GLY A 136 12.66 -1.46 -4.36
CA GLY A 136 11.96 -2.12 -5.46
C GLY A 136 11.16 -3.33 -5.00
N ARG A 137 11.82 -4.47 -4.74
CA ARG A 137 11.21 -5.78 -4.42
C ARG A 137 10.53 -5.86 -3.03
N GLY A 138 9.79 -4.82 -2.63
CA GLY A 138 9.12 -4.71 -1.33
C GLY A 138 10.04 -4.43 -0.15
N GLY A 139 11.33 -4.19 -0.39
CA GLY A 139 12.28 -3.83 0.66
C GLY A 139 12.43 -2.32 0.84
N LYS A 140 13.08 -1.91 1.93
CA LYS A 140 13.41 -0.51 2.26
C LYS A 140 14.92 -0.36 2.37
N LYS A 141 15.49 0.71 1.81
CA LYS A 141 16.94 1.03 1.93
C LYS A 141 17.31 1.28 3.39
N ALA A 142 18.58 1.09 3.75
CA ALA A 142 19.05 1.25 5.14
C ALA A 142 19.23 2.70 5.62
N GLN A 143 18.96 3.66 4.75
CA GLN A 143 19.26 5.07 4.96
C GLN A 143 17.94 5.81 4.77
N CYS A 144 17.61 6.75 5.66
CA CYS A 144 16.40 7.56 5.50
C CYS A 144 16.46 8.38 4.20
N LYS A 145 15.30 8.84 3.71
CA LYS A 145 15.15 9.63 2.48
C LYS A 145 16.10 10.84 2.45
N GLN A 146 16.24 11.54 3.57
CA GLN A 146 17.12 12.69 3.69
C GLN A 146 18.60 12.32 3.50
N CYS A 147 19.11 11.33 4.25
CA CYS A 147 20.49 10.87 4.13
C CYS A 147 20.78 10.29 2.75
N TYR A 148 19.82 9.54 2.18
CA TYR A 148 19.93 9.00 0.83
C TYR A 148 20.03 10.13 -0.22
N SER A 149 19.18 11.15 -0.11
CA SER A 149 19.21 12.31 -1.03
C SER A 149 20.52 13.08 -0.94
N LYS A 150 21.03 13.33 0.28
CA LYS A 150 22.35 13.93 0.50
C LYS A 150 23.47 13.12 -0.16
N LYS A 151 23.45 11.79 0.00
CA LYS A 151 24.42 10.88 -0.65
C LYS A 151 24.36 10.98 -2.17
N ILE A 152 23.17 10.94 -2.76
CA ILE A 152 23.00 11.07 -4.23
C ILE A 152 23.52 12.42 -4.73
N ARG A 153 23.17 13.52 -4.06
CA ARG A 153 23.65 14.87 -4.43
C ARG A 153 25.17 14.96 -4.36
N LYS A 154 25.79 14.49 -3.28
CA LYS A 154 27.25 14.43 -3.13
C LYS A 154 27.89 13.61 -4.24
N GLY A 155 27.33 12.45 -4.56
CA GLY A 155 27.82 11.61 -5.66
C GLY A 155 27.76 12.28 -7.03
N LYS A 156 26.66 13.00 -7.33
CA LYS A 156 26.52 13.78 -8.57
C LYS A 156 27.55 14.91 -8.64
N ALA A 157 27.73 15.66 -7.56
CA ALA A 157 28.72 16.74 -7.48
C ALA A 157 30.15 16.21 -7.71
N MET A 158 30.50 15.10 -7.07
CA MET A 158 31.82 14.46 -7.27
C MET A 158 32.03 14.00 -8.72
N LYS A 159 31.03 13.34 -9.32
CA LYS A 159 31.12 12.92 -10.74
C LYS A 159 31.28 14.11 -11.68
N LYS A 160 30.56 15.21 -11.43
CA LYS A 160 30.67 16.45 -12.21
C LYS A 160 32.09 17.03 -12.12
N ALA A 161 32.63 17.17 -10.90
CA ALA A 161 33.98 17.67 -10.68
C ALA A 161 35.06 16.78 -11.34
N LEU A 162 34.88 15.46 -11.30
CA LEU A 162 35.80 14.53 -11.98
C LEU A 162 35.72 14.64 -13.52
N ALA A 163 34.53 14.83 -14.07
CA ALA A 163 34.34 15.02 -15.52
C ALA A 163 34.95 16.35 -15.99
N GLU A 164 34.76 17.44 -15.24
CA GLU A 164 35.38 18.74 -15.53
C GLU A 164 36.91 18.66 -15.51
N LYS A 165 37.50 17.99 -14.50
CA LYS A 165 38.95 17.75 -14.46
C LYS A 165 39.45 16.94 -15.65
N ARG A 166 38.71 15.90 -16.07
CA ARG A 166 39.07 15.09 -17.23
C ARG A 166 39.06 15.92 -18.52
N ASN A 167 38.07 16.78 -18.69
CA ASN A 167 37.96 17.62 -19.88
C ASN A 167 39.06 18.70 -19.92
N ASN A 168 39.42 19.28 -18.78
CA ASN A 168 40.46 20.30 -18.69
C ASN A 168 41.89 19.73 -18.80
N GLY A 169 42.10 18.47 -18.42
CA GLY A 169 43.40 17.77 -18.57
C GLY A 169 43.68 17.21 -19.96
N ASN A 170 42.71 17.27 -20.88
CA ASN A 170 42.82 16.84 -22.27
C ASN A 170 43.14 18.01 -23.23
N VAL A 171 43.40 19.20 -22.68
CA VAL A 171 43.86 20.40 -23.39
C VAL A 171 45.34 20.59 -23.06
N SER A 172 46.19 19.73 -23.62
CA SER A 172 47.66 19.88 -23.66
C SER A 172 48.18 19.14 -24.88
#